data_AF-A0A938QIR5-F1
#
_entry.id   AF-A0A938QIR5-F1
#
_cell.length_a   1.000
_cell.length_b   1.000
_cell.length_c   1.000
_cell.angle_alpha   90.00
_cell.angle_beta   90.00
_cell.angle_gamma   90.00
#
_symmetry.space_group_name_H-M   'P 1'
#
loop_
_entity.id
_entity.type
_entity.pdbx_description
1 polymer ?
#
loop_
_entity_poly.entity_id
_entity_poly.type
_entity_poly.pdbx_seq_one_letter_code
_entity_poly.pdbx_strand_id
1 'polypeptide(L)'
;MLGLNLLVRLGRTLFSGPLADSGVLPASYYRHLALAAMEEENYPEALGYLKWAQDRLLTQVLILRLRLLAARHDRQRRGLEELLASPGPNGRQETYRSLLAEEERALELLGKYEEAAQALLR
;
A
#
# COMPACT_ATOMS: atom_id res chain seq x y z
N MET A 1 3.00 15.07 13.84
CA MET A 1 2.68 13.72 14.37
C MET A 1 3.64 12.68 13.76
N LEU A 2 4.96 12.81 13.99
CA LEU A 2 6.00 12.01 13.29
C LEU A 2 6.84 11.10 14.20
N GLY A 3 6.64 11.15 15.54
CA GLY A 3 7.46 10.41 16.50
C GLY A 3 6.88 9.09 17.02
N LEU A 4 5.55 8.90 16.95
CA LEU A 4 4.89 7.71 17.49
C LEU A 4 4.95 6.50 16.55
N ASN A 5 4.86 6.70 15.23
CA ASN A 5 4.95 5.61 14.26
C ASN A 5 6.33 4.93 14.23
N LEU A 6 7.41 5.62 14.60
CA LEU A 6 8.75 5.03 14.60
C LEU A 6 8.99 4.09 15.80
N LEU A 7 8.42 4.43 16.97
CA LEU A 7 8.53 3.63 18.19
C LEU A 7 7.70 2.34 18.10
N VAL A 8 6.52 2.39 17.48
CA VAL A 8 5.71 1.19 17.20
C VAL A 8 6.42 0.27 16.20
N ARG A 9 7.09 0.85 15.18
CA ARG A 9 7.87 0.08 14.19
C ARG A 9 9.03 -0.70 14.80
N LEU A 10 9.69 -0.12 15.80
CA LEU A 10 10.77 -0.76 16.56
C LEU A 10 10.26 -1.79 17.58
N GLY A 11 9.07 -1.56 18.15
CA GLY A 11 8.42 -2.54 19.02
C GLY A 11 8.00 -3.81 18.27
N ARG A 12 7.54 -3.67 17.03
CA ARG A 12 7.05 -4.79 16.21
C ARG A 12 8.19 -5.69 15.70
N THR A 13 9.31 -5.14 15.26
CA THR A 13 10.48 -5.93 14.81
C THR A 13 11.11 -6.78 15.91
N LEU A 14 10.96 -6.40 17.17
CA LEU A 14 11.45 -7.18 18.32
C LEU A 14 10.48 -8.28 18.78
N PHE A 15 9.18 -8.16 18.52
CA PHE A 15 8.17 -9.12 18.97
C PHE A 15 7.58 -10.03 17.88
N SER A 16 7.79 -9.74 16.60
CA SER A 16 7.35 -10.60 15.48
C SER A 16 8.45 -11.52 14.93
N GLY A 17 9.40 -11.92 15.77
CA GLY A 17 10.40 -12.94 15.41
C GLY A 17 9.77 -14.30 15.09
N PRO A 18 10.57 -15.26 14.61
CA PRO A 18 10.57 -15.94 13.31
C PRO A 18 9.37 -16.87 13.00
N LEU A 19 8.33 -16.86 13.84
CA LEU A 19 7.21 -17.81 13.75
C LEU A 19 6.09 -17.34 12.81
N ALA A 20 5.93 -16.03 12.62
CA ALA A 20 4.90 -15.50 11.72
C ALA A 20 5.12 -15.96 10.26
N ASP A 21 6.38 -16.09 9.83
CA ASP A 21 6.75 -16.51 8.47
C ASP A 21 6.63 -18.02 8.22
N SER A 22 6.33 -18.81 9.25
CA SER A 22 6.25 -20.28 9.13
C SER A 22 4.89 -20.81 8.69
N GLY A 23 3.83 -19.97 8.72
CA GLY A 23 2.46 -20.41 8.43
C GLY A 23 1.83 -21.34 9.48
N VAL A 24 2.49 -21.55 10.63
CA VAL A 24 2.10 -22.54 11.65
C VAL A 24 0.99 -22.04 12.58
N LEU A 25 0.70 -20.74 12.59
CA LEU A 25 -0.27 -20.14 13.50
C LEU A 25 -1.72 -20.25 12.98
N PRO A 26 -2.73 -20.14 13.85
CA PRO A 26 -4.13 -20.16 13.43
C PRO A 26 -4.44 -19.04 12.43
N ALA A 27 -5.32 -19.30 11.45
CA ALA A 27 -5.75 -18.30 10.47
C ALA A 27 -6.27 -16.99 11.09
N SER A 28 -6.89 -17.07 12.27
CA SER A 28 -7.36 -15.91 13.04
C SER A 28 -6.23 -14.98 13.48
N TYR A 29 -5.03 -15.50 13.76
CA TYR A 29 -3.85 -14.71 14.10
C TYR A 29 -3.37 -13.91 12.89
N TYR A 30 -3.26 -14.55 11.73
CA TYR A 30 -2.89 -13.88 10.49
C TYR A 30 -3.92 -12.84 10.05
N ARG A 31 -5.21 -13.08 10.30
CA ARG A 31 -6.26 -12.08 10.07
C ARG A 31 -6.05 -10.81 10.89
N HIS A 32 -5.72 -10.95 12.18
CA HIS A 32 -5.43 -9.80 13.04
C HIS A 32 -4.19 -9.03 12.55
N LEU A 33 -3.13 -9.73 12.15
CA LEU A 33 -1.94 -9.10 11.60
C LEU A 33 -2.21 -8.38 10.27
N ALA A 34 -3.02 -8.98 9.39
CA ALA A 34 -3.44 -8.36 8.14
C ALA A 34 -4.24 -7.08 8.39
N LEU A 35 -5.18 -7.11 9.34
CA LEU A 35 -5.95 -5.92 9.73
C LEU A 35 -5.04 -4.80 10.26
N ALA A 36 -4.12 -5.11 11.18
CA ALA A 36 -3.18 -4.14 11.70
C ALA A 36 -2.30 -3.53 10.60
N ALA A 37 -1.76 -4.36 9.70
CA ALA A 37 -0.98 -3.87 8.56
C ALA A 37 -1.82 -3.00 7.61
N MET A 38 -3.11 -3.32 7.41
CA MET A 38 -4.02 -2.49 6.61
C MET A 38 -4.33 -1.15 7.29
N GLU A 39 -4.48 -1.10 8.61
CA GLU A 39 -4.67 0.15 9.35
C GLU A 39 -3.45 1.08 9.20
N GLU A 40 -2.25 0.50 9.19
CA GLU A 40 -0.99 1.22 8.96
C GLU A 40 -0.70 1.54 7.49
N GLU A 41 -1.61 1.17 6.56
CA GLU A 41 -1.42 1.27 5.10
C GLU A 41 -0.18 0.50 4.59
N ASN A 42 0.29 -0.49 5.34
CA ASN A 42 1.37 -1.39 4.94
C ASN A 42 0.81 -2.55 4.09
N TYR A 43 0.44 -2.25 2.84
CA TYR A 43 -0.15 -3.22 1.92
C TYR A 43 0.72 -4.45 1.60
N PRO A 44 2.05 -4.34 1.44
CA PRO A 44 2.91 -5.52 1.26
C PRO A 44 2.83 -6.51 2.42
N GLU A 45 2.83 -5.99 3.65
CA GLU A 45 2.78 -6.82 4.86
C GLU A 45 1.38 -7.42 5.03
N ALA A 46 0.32 -6.66 4.74
CA ALA A 46 -1.05 -7.16 4.72
C ALA A 46 -1.23 -8.32 3.72
N LEU A 47 -0.69 -8.20 2.51
CA LEU A 47 -0.69 -9.27 1.51
C LEU A 47 0.04 -10.52 2.00
N GLY A 48 1.20 -10.33 2.66
CA GLY A 48 1.98 -11.42 3.25
C GLY A 48 1.15 -12.25 4.23
N TYR A 49 0.39 -11.60 5.11
CA TYR A 49 -0.46 -12.30 6.07
C TYR A 49 -1.75 -12.87 5.48
N LEU A 50 -2.37 -12.19 4.51
CA LEU A 50 -3.60 -12.66 3.87
C LEU A 50 -3.44 -14.00 3.17
N LYS A 51 -2.27 -14.29 2.62
CA LYS A 51 -1.92 -15.60 2.06
C LYS A 51 -2.17 -16.74 3.06
N TRP A 52 -1.90 -16.51 4.35
CA TRP A 52 -2.07 -17.50 5.40
C TRP A 52 -3.44 -17.42 6.07
N ALA A 53 -4.05 -16.24 6.15
CA ALA A 53 -5.38 -16.06 6.73
C ALA A 53 -6.50 -16.67 5.88
N GLN A 54 -6.31 -16.76 4.55
CA GLN A 54 -7.32 -17.22 3.57
C GLN A 54 -8.68 -16.49 3.70
N ASP A 55 -8.67 -15.26 4.21
CA ASP A 55 -9.87 -14.46 4.45
C ASP A 55 -10.25 -13.72 3.17
N ARG A 56 -11.25 -14.25 2.45
CA ARG A 56 -11.73 -13.70 1.18
C ARG A 56 -12.32 -12.30 1.36
N LEU A 57 -13.04 -12.04 2.44
CA LEU A 57 -13.66 -10.74 2.69
C LEU A 57 -12.58 -9.69 2.92
N LEU A 58 -11.61 -9.99 3.78
CA LEU A 58 -10.53 -9.06 4.06
C LEU A 58 -9.67 -8.78 2.82
N THR A 59 -9.46 -9.80 1.98
CA THR A 59 -8.78 -9.64 0.68
C THR A 59 -9.55 -8.72 -0.27
N GLN A 60 -10.87 -8.83 -0.34
CA GLN A 60 -11.70 -7.92 -1.13
C GLN A 60 -11.66 -6.47 -0.60
N VAL A 61 -11.64 -6.30 0.73
CA VAL A 61 -11.48 -4.97 1.35
C VAL A 61 -10.12 -4.37 1.01
N LEU A 62 -9.05 -5.17 1.03
CA LEU A 62 -7.73 -4.73 0.60
C LEU A 62 -7.73 -4.26 -0.86
N ILE A 63 -8.30 -5.04 -1.78
CA ILE A 63 -8.43 -4.66 -3.20
C ILE A 63 -9.18 -3.34 -3.35
N LEU A 64 -10.29 -3.17 -2.63
CA LEU A 64 -11.06 -1.92 -2.67
C LEU A 64 -10.20 -0.73 -2.21
N ARG A 65 -9.45 -0.87 -1.11
CA ARG A 65 -8.57 0.21 -0.62
C ARG A 65 -7.47 0.54 -1.61
N LEU A 66 -6.83 -0.47 -2.21
CA LEU A 66 -5.81 -0.28 -3.26
C LEU A 66 -6.38 0.48 -4.46
N ARG A 67 -7.58 0.12 -4.94
CA ARG A 67 -8.24 0.82 -6.05
C ARG A 67 -8.60 2.26 -5.72
N LEU A 68 -9.10 2.51 -4.51
CA LEU A 68 -9.42 3.87 -4.06
C LEU A 68 -8.15 4.74 -3.98
N LEU A 69 -7.06 4.17 -3.50
CA LEU A 69 -5.77 4.85 -3.44
C LEU A 69 -5.22 5.10 -4.85
N ALA A 70 -5.26 4.12 -5.75
CA ALA A 70 -4.86 4.27 -7.14
C ALA A 70 -5.69 5.35 -7.86
N ALA A 71 -7.00 5.39 -7.63
CA ALA A 71 -7.86 6.44 -8.19
C ALA A 71 -7.49 7.85 -7.68
N ARG A 72 -6.98 7.97 -6.44
CA ARG A 72 -6.47 9.24 -5.91
C ARG A 72 -5.17 9.65 -6.62
N HIS A 73 -4.21 8.74 -6.74
CA HIS A 73 -2.95 8.97 -7.45
C HIS A 73 -3.20 9.33 -8.92
N ASP A 74 -4.14 8.66 -9.59
CA ASP A 74 -4.47 8.97 -10.99
C ASP A 74 -5.07 10.38 -11.16
N ARG A 75 -5.90 10.84 -10.21
CA ARG A 75 -6.37 12.24 -10.21
C ARG A 75 -5.22 13.23 -10.01
N GLN A 76 -4.26 12.92 -9.12
CA GLN A 76 -3.09 13.76 -8.89
C GLN A 76 -2.21 13.83 -10.13
N ARG A 77 -1.95 12.69 -10.77
CA ARG A 77 -1.24 12.56 -12.05
C ARG A 77 -1.85 13.44 -13.13
N ARG A 78 -3.15 13.33 -13.37
CA ARG A 78 -3.86 14.18 -14.36
C ARG A 78 -3.74 15.67 -14.04
N GLY A 79 -3.87 16.05 -12.76
CA GLY A 79 -3.67 17.44 -12.34
C GLY A 79 -2.25 17.95 -12.62
N LEU A 80 -1.22 17.12 -12.42
CA LEU A 80 0.16 17.46 -12.76
C LEU A 80 0.38 17.57 -14.27
N GLU A 81 -0.22 16.68 -15.06
CA GLU A 81 -0.19 16.74 -16.53
C GLU A 81 -0.83 18.04 -17.05
N GLU A 82 -1.98 18.44 -16.50
CA GLU A 82 -2.65 19.71 -16.83
C GLU A 82 -1.78 20.93 -16.48
N LEU A 83 -1.12 20.91 -15.31
CA LEU A 83 -0.20 21.97 -14.89
C LEU A 83 1.06 22.05 -15.76
N LEU A 84 1.55 20.92 -16.27
CA LEU A 84 2.68 20.86 -17.19
C LEU A 84 2.31 21.29 -18.62
N ALA A 85 1.07 21.07 -19.03
CA ALA A 85 0.56 21.48 -20.34
C ALA A 85 0.30 22.99 -20.43
N SER A 86 0.04 23.65 -19.30
CA SER A 86 -0.15 25.10 -19.24
C SER A 86 1.19 25.85 -19.28
N PRO A 87 1.32 26.95 -20.06
CA PRO A 87 2.52 27.80 -20.06
C PRO A 87 2.64 28.58 -18.74
N GLY A 88 3.03 27.88 -17.67
CA GLY A 88 3.28 28.42 -16.35
C GLY A 88 4.73 28.87 -16.15
N PRO A 89 5.05 29.51 -15.01
CA PRO A 89 6.39 29.99 -14.72
C PRO A 89 7.42 28.84 -14.72
N ASN A 90 8.45 28.98 -15.57
CA ASN A 90 9.46 27.97 -15.91
C ASN A 90 10.17 27.31 -14.70
N GLY A 91 10.15 27.93 -13.51
CA GLY A 91 10.85 27.43 -12.33
C GLY A 91 10.24 26.20 -11.64
N ARG A 92 8.98 25.83 -11.94
CA ARG A 92 8.30 24.68 -11.28
C ARG A 92 8.14 23.44 -12.16
N GLN A 93 8.51 23.52 -13.43
CA GLN A 93 8.32 22.40 -14.38
C GLN A 93 9.09 21.16 -13.96
N GLU A 94 10.32 21.31 -13.48
CA GLU A 94 11.14 20.18 -13.05
C GLU A 94 10.55 19.47 -11.83
N THR A 95 10.04 20.23 -10.86
CA THR A 95 9.34 19.68 -9.69
C THR A 95 8.06 18.95 -10.09
N TYR A 96 7.28 19.49 -11.02
CA TYR A 96 6.07 18.79 -11.48
C TYR A 96 6.39 17.52 -12.25
N ARG A 97 7.49 17.50 -13.03
CA ARG A 97 7.97 16.26 -13.68
C ARG A 97 8.44 15.23 -12.66
N SER A 98 9.16 15.64 -11.62
CA SER A 98 9.59 14.70 -10.58
C SER A 98 8.41 14.11 -9.83
N LEU A 99 7.42 14.94 -9.46
CA LEU A 99 6.19 14.48 -8.83
C LEU A 99 5.39 13.55 -9.76
N LEU A 100 5.30 13.87 -11.05
CA LEU A 100 4.61 13.03 -12.03
C LEU A 100 5.24 11.63 -12.09
N ALA A 101 6.56 11.55 -12.13
CA ALA A 101 7.28 10.28 -12.11
C ALA A 101 7.07 9.49 -10.80
N GLU A 102 6.92 10.17 -9.65
CA GLU A 102 6.59 9.53 -8.38
C GLU A 102 5.15 8.97 -8.38
N GLU A 103 4.19 9.73 -8.91
CA GLU A 103 2.79 9.29 -9.07
C GLU A 103 2.67 8.06 -9.99
N GLU A 104 3.39 8.05 -11.12
CA GLU A 104 3.44 6.92 -12.04
C GLU A 104 4.00 5.65 -11.37
N ARG A 105 5.09 5.80 -10.60
CA ARG A 105 5.67 4.67 -9.83
C ARG A 105 4.72 4.18 -8.75
N ALA A 106 4.02 5.08 -8.07
CA ALA A 106 3.02 4.70 -7.07
C ALA A 106 1.88 3.89 -7.69
N LEU A 107 1.36 4.32 -8.85
CA LEU A 107 0.33 3.59 -9.59
C LEU A 107 0.81 2.21 -10.03
N GLU A 108 2.05 2.09 -10.52
CA GLU A 108 2.64 0.80 -10.90
C GLU A 108 2.72 -0.16 -9.70
N LEU A 109 3.18 0.33 -8.55
CA LEU A 109 3.27 -0.46 -7.32
C LEU A 109 1.89 -0.91 -6.83
N LEU A 110 0.91 -0.01 -6.83
CA LEU A 110 -0.46 -0.31 -6.43
C LEU A 110 -1.11 -1.35 -7.36
N GLY A 111 -0.83 -1.28 -8.67
CA GLY A 111 -1.25 -2.30 -9.63
C GLY A 111 -0.70 -3.68 -9.30
N LYS A 112 0.60 -3.78 -9.00
CA LYS A 112 1.24 -5.05 -8.59
C LYS A 112 0.63 -5.62 -7.30
N TYR A 113 0.32 -4.77 -6.32
CA TYR A 113 -0.34 -5.20 -5.09
C TYR A 113 -1.79 -5.66 -5.32
N GLU A 114 -2.52 -4.99 -6.22
CA GLU A 114 -3.86 -5.41 -6.59
C GLU A 114 -3.84 -6.78 -7.29
N GLU A 115 -2.94 -6.99 -8.25
CA GLU A 115 -2.76 -8.28 -8.92
C GLU A 115 -2.44 -9.40 -7.92
N ALA A 116 -1.53 -9.14 -6.98
CA ALA A 116 -1.20 -10.08 -5.92
C ALA A 116 -2.43 -10.39 -5.03
N ALA A 117 -3.22 -9.38 -4.67
CA ALA A 117 -4.45 -9.58 -3.91
C ALA A 117 -5.49 -10.39 -4.69
N GLN A 118 -5.66 -10.12 -5.98
CA GLN A 118 -6.57 -10.88 -6.85
C GLN A 118 -6.14 -12.34 -6.98
N ALA A 119 -4.83 -12.61 -7.02
CA ALA A 119 -4.31 -13.97 -7.05
C ALA A 119 -4.68 -14.78 -5.80
N LEU A 120 -4.83 -14.14 -4.63
CA LEU A 120 -5.28 -14.80 -3.39
C LEU A 120 -6.78 -15.17 -3.39
N LEU A 121 -7.58 -14.63 -4.31
CA LEU A 121 -9.01 -14.94 -4.43
C LEU A 121 -9.32 -16.07 -5.42
N ARG A 122 -8.33 -16.47 -6.22
CA ARG A 122 -8.40 -17.59 -7.17
C ARG A 122 -8.16 -18.90 -6.45
#